data_AF-A0A9N9E452-F1
#
_entry.id   AF-A0A9N9E452-F1
#
_cell.length_a   1.000
_cell.length_b   1.000
_cell.length_c   1.000
_cell.angle_alpha   90.00
_cell.angle_beta   90.00
_cell.angle_gamma   90.00
#
_symmetry.space_group_name_H-M   'P 1'
#
loop_
_entity.id
_entity.type
_entity.pdbx_description
1 polymer ?
#
loop_
_entity_poly.entity_id
_entity_poly.type
_entity_poly.pdbx_seq_one_letter_code
_entity_poly.pdbx_strand_id
1 'polypeptide(L)'
;FFVFVAFMLVQSLVLYLNTRRVENRITAELSAIKRSQRNSSANTDLLQKINDLDQNISLMGYEVRDIKNGVGGRDSNSGSRRFGSNRLPQDYTGDIRTLWQDFDRLFKEKCRLEKRTESSMYSKISEEIRELGQRLGDATIRKFHKCLTRNPTEETIECIRLWVDNERELDTEVEEENSDSAGPNRTRE
;
A
#
# COMPACT_ATOMS: atom_id res chain seq x y z
N PHE A 1 -3.88 24.40 -72.39
CA PHE A 1 -3.35 25.30 -71.35
C PHE A 1 -4.39 25.59 -70.26
N PHE A 2 -5.54 26.20 -70.57
CA PHE A 2 -6.60 26.51 -69.59
C PHE A 2 -7.10 25.30 -68.76
N VAL A 3 -7.35 24.16 -69.40
CA VAL A 3 -7.82 22.94 -68.70
C VAL A 3 -6.77 22.42 -67.70
N PHE A 4 -5.48 22.51 -68.05
CA PHE A 4 -4.39 22.07 -67.20
C PHE A 4 -4.23 22.98 -65.96
N VAL A 5 -4.37 24.29 -66.15
CA VAL A 5 -4.35 25.28 -65.05
C VAL A 5 -5.55 25.08 -64.12
N ALA A 6 -6.75 24.87 -64.67
CA ALA A 6 -7.94 24.58 -63.88
C ALA A 6 -7.80 23.28 -63.06
N PHE A 7 -7.24 22.22 -63.66
CA PHE A 7 -6.97 20.97 -62.96
C PHE A 7 -5.98 21.15 -61.79
N MET A 8 -4.90 21.90 -61.99
CA MET A 8 -3.92 22.19 -60.93
C MET A 8 -4.53 22.98 -59.78
N LEU A 9 -5.41 23.95 -60.06
CA LEU A 9 -6.09 24.72 -59.02
C LEU A 9 -7.06 23.85 -58.20
N VAL A 10 -7.79 22.93 -58.85
CA VAL A 10 -8.68 21.99 -58.14
C VAL A 10 -7.87 21.02 -57.27
N GLN A 11 -6.78 20.47 -57.79
CA GLN A 11 -5.87 19.61 -57.02
C GLN A 11 -5.30 20.35 -55.79
N SER A 12 -4.85 21.58 -55.98
CA SER A 12 -4.31 22.42 -54.91
C SER A 12 -5.37 22.75 -53.85
N LEU A 13 -6.61 23.04 -54.26
CA LEU A 13 -7.73 23.28 -53.35
C LEU A 13 -8.11 22.03 -52.56
N VAL A 14 -8.16 20.86 -53.21
CA VAL A 14 -8.46 19.57 -52.57
C VAL A 14 -7.39 19.21 -51.55
N LEU A 15 -6.11 19.37 -51.90
CA LEU A 15 -5.00 19.18 -50.96
C LEU A 15 -5.13 20.10 -49.75
N TYR A 16 -5.36 21.40 -49.98
CA TYR A 16 -5.50 22.37 -48.91
C TYR A 16 -6.67 22.04 -47.96
N LEU A 17 -7.83 21.65 -48.50
CA LEU A 17 -9.00 21.28 -47.71
C LEU A 17 -8.76 19.99 -46.90
N ASN A 18 -8.08 19.00 -47.48
CA ASN A 18 -7.74 17.76 -46.79
C ASN A 18 -6.72 18.00 -45.67
N THR A 19 -5.66 18.76 -45.92
CA THR A 19 -4.65 19.09 -44.91
C THR A 19 -5.29 19.81 -43.73
N ARG A 20 -6.12 20.82 -44.00
CA ARG A 20 -6.80 21.59 -42.95
C ARG A 20 -7.78 20.73 -42.14
N ARG A 21 -8.47 19.77 -42.77
CA ARG A 21 -9.38 18.84 -42.08
C ARG A 21 -8.61 17.89 -41.16
N VAL A 22 -7.46 17.40 -41.62
CA VAL A 22 -6.59 16.51 -40.84
C VAL A 22 -5.99 17.26 -39.64
N GLU A 23 -5.49 18.49 -39.83
CA GLU A 23 -4.96 19.34 -38.76
C GLU A 23 -5.99 19.61 -37.66
N ASN A 24 -7.23 19.92 -38.04
CA ASN A 24 -8.32 20.15 -37.09
C ASN A 24 -8.66 18.88 -36.29
N ARG A 25 -8.58 17.71 -36.92
CA ARG A 25 -8.86 16.43 -36.26
C ARG A 25 -7.73 16.07 -35.28
N ILE A 26 -6.48 16.25 -35.69
CA ILE A 26 -5.30 16.03 -34.85
C ILE A 26 -5.33 16.94 -33.63
N THR A 27 -5.63 18.24 -33.80
CA THR A 27 -5.70 19.19 -32.67
C THR A 27 -6.84 18.86 -31.69
N ALA A 28 -7.99 18.42 -32.20
CA ALA A 28 -9.10 17.96 -31.35
C ALA A 28 -8.69 16.72 -30.52
N GLU A 29 -8.07 15.71 -31.14
CA GLU A 29 -7.62 14.51 -30.43
C GLU A 29 -6.51 14.82 -29.41
N LEU A 30 -5.53 15.66 -29.74
CA LEU A 30 -4.49 16.09 -28.80
C LEU A 30 -5.08 16.81 -27.59
N SER A 31 -6.13 17.62 -27.78
CA SER A 31 -6.81 18.29 -26.68
C SER A 31 -7.58 17.31 -25.78
N ALA A 32 -8.18 16.26 -26.35
CA ALA A 32 -8.88 15.22 -25.62
C ALA A 32 -7.90 14.35 -24.80
N ILE A 33 -6.78 13.95 -25.40
CA ILE A 33 -5.70 13.21 -24.73
C ILE A 33 -5.15 14.03 -23.55
N LYS A 34 -4.89 15.32 -23.76
CA LYS A 34 -4.38 16.21 -22.70
C LYS A 34 -5.38 16.38 -21.53
N ARG A 35 -6.70 16.40 -21.81
CA ARG A 35 -7.73 16.38 -20.75
C ARG A 35 -7.75 15.05 -20.00
N SER A 36 -7.68 13.93 -20.72
CA SER A 36 -7.62 12.59 -20.13
C SER A 36 -6.41 12.44 -19.19
N GLN A 37 -5.23 12.90 -19.62
CA GLN A 37 -4.02 12.85 -18.81
C GLN A 37 -4.11 13.70 -17.53
N ARG A 38 -4.74 14.89 -17.58
CA ARG A 38 -5.02 15.68 -16.36
C ARG A 38 -5.95 14.95 -15.40
N ASN A 39 -6.99 14.28 -15.90
CA ASN A 39 -7.90 13.50 -15.07
C ASN A 39 -7.17 12.29 -14.44
N SER A 40 -6.23 11.68 -15.16
CA SER A 40 -5.37 10.63 -14.61
C SER A 40 -4.47 11.16 -13.47
N SER A 41 -3.91 12.37 -13.61
CA SER A 41 -3.16 13.01 -12.50
C SER A 41 -4.04 13.38 -11.29
N ALA A 42 -5.31 13.71 -11.51
CA ALA A 42 -6.24 13.95 -10.42
C ALA A 42 -6.57 12.63 -9.66
N ASN A 43 -6.60 11.50 -10.37
CA ASN A 43 -6.75 10.19 -9.74
C ASN A 43 -5.52 9.78 -8.92
N THR A 44 -4.29 10.13 -9.35
CA THR A 44 -3.09 9.89 -8.54
C THR A 44 -3.09 10.71 -7.25
N ASP A 45 -3.54 11.97 -7.30
CA ASP A 45 -3.73 12.82 -6.12
C ASP A 45 -4.79 12.26 -5.15
N LEU A 46 -5.87 11.70 -5.68
CA LEU A 46 -6.90 11.04 -4.87
C LEU A 46 -6.37 9.77 -4.20
N LEU A 47 -5.61 8.94 -4.91
CA LEU A 47 -4.97 7.75 -4.34
C LEU A 47 -4.01 8.12 -3.21
N GLN A 48 -3.24 9.19 -3.39
CA GLN A 48 -2.33 9.66 -2.34
C GLN A 48 -3.09 10.17 -1.12
N LYS A 49 -4.18 10.94 -1.31
CA LYS A 49 -5.04 11.38 -0.20
C LYS A 49 -5.73 10.22 0.52
N ILE A 50 -6.12 9.17 -0.20
CA ILE A 50 -6.70 7.95 0.38
C ILE A 50 -5.65 7.26 1.27
N ASN A 51 -4.41 7.15 0.79
CA ASN A 51 -3.31 6.57 1.57
C ASN A 51 -3.00 7.41 2.83
N ASP A 52 -2.95 8.74 2.71
CA ASP A 52 -2.75 9.63 3.85
C ASP A 52 -3.91 9.52 4.88
N LEU A 53 -5.15 9.35 4.40
CA LEU A 53 -6.31 9.13 5.27
C LEU A 53 -6.22 7.78 5.99
N ASP A 54 -5.83 6.72 5.29
CA ASP A 54 -5.70 5.38 5.86
C ASP A 54 -4.67 5.35 7.00
N GLN A 55 -3.52 6.02 6.80
CA GLN A 55 -2.52 6.22 7.85
C GLN A 55 -3.08 6.98 9.07
N ASN A 56 -3.89 8.02 8.83
CA ASN A 56 -4.49 8.82 9.90
C ASN A 56 -5.57 8.06 10.67
N ILE A 57 -6.41 7.29 9.98
CA ILE A 57 -7.44 6.44 10.59
C ILE A 57 -6.78 5.33 11.41
N SER A 58 -5.70 4.74 10.91
CA SER A 58 -4.88 3.78 11.66
C SER A 58 -4.38 4.42 12.95
N LEU A 59 -3.75 5.60 12.89
CA LEU A 59 -3.27 6.35 14.05
C LEU A 59 -4.38 6.60 15.09
N MET A 60 -5.54 7.08 14.64
CA MET A 60 -6.69 7.33 15.51
C MET A 60 -7.29 6.03 16.09
N GLY A 61 -7.24 4.92 15.35
CA GLY A 61 -7.66 3.59 15.82
C GLY A 61 -6.81 3.08 16.98
N TYR A 62 -5.51 3.41 17.02
CA TYR A 62 -4.65 3.16 18.17
C TYR A 62 -5.03 4.04 19.37
N GLU A 63 -5.26 5.34 19.15
CA GLU A 63 -5.63 6.30 20.22
C GLU A 63 -6.99 5.97 20.88
N VAL A 64 -8.01 5.63 20.09
CA VAL A 64 -9.34 5.25 20.60
C VAL A 64 -9.29 3.95 21.39
N ARG A 65 -8.43 3.00 21.00
CA ARG A 65 -8.22 1.75 21.73
C ARG A 65 -7.53 1.98 23.08
N ASP A 66 -6.59 2.92 23.15
CA ASP A 66 -5.95 3.33 24.41
C ASP A 66 -6.95 3.98 25.37
N ILE A 67 -7.86 4.81 24.87
CA ILE A 67 -8.95 5.39 25.70
C ILE A 67 -9.90 4.29 26.19
N LYS A 68 -10.31 3.37 25.31
CA LYS A 68 -11.18 2.24 25.67
C LYS A 68 -10.55 1.32 26.72
N ASN A 69 -9.24 1.10 26.65
CA ASN A 69 -8.50 0.26 27.59
C ASN A 69 -8.10 1.00 28.88
N GLY A 70 -8.14 2.33 28.91
CA GLY A 70 -7.83 3.17 30.07
C GLY A 70 -9.00 3.44 31.03
N VAL A 71 -10.24 3.16 30.65
CA VAL A 71 -11.46 3.47 31.45
C VAL A 71 -11.81 2.38 32.48
N GLY A 72 -10.95 1.36 32.66
CA GLY A 72 -11.19 0.22 33.57
C GLY A 72 -10.24 0.08 34.76
N GLY A 73 -9.44 1.08 35.11
CA GLY A 73 -8.38 0.95 36.12
C GLY A 73 -8.60 1.79 37.38
N ARG A 74 -9.42 1.26 38.30
CA ARG A 74 -9.60 1.78 39.66
C ARG A 74 -8.34 1.51 40.49
N ASP A 75 -7.74 2.59 40.97
CA ASP A 75 -6.88 2.78 42.15
C ASP A 75 -6.02 1.59 42.60
N SER A 76 -4.69 1.70 42.47
CA SER A 76 -3.74 1.19 43.47
C SER A 76 -2.34 1.75 43.26
N ASN A 77 -1.94 2.55 44.25
CA ASN A 77 -0.60 3.08 44.47
C ASN A 77 0.45 1.95 44.52
N SER A 78 1.28 1.83 43.47
CA SER A 78 2.59 1.18 43.56
C SER A 78 3.57 1.88 42.63
N GLY A 79 4.78 2.07 43.13
CA GLY A 79 5.79 3.00 42.63
C GLY A 79 6.06 2.92 41.13
N SER A 80 5.96 4.09 40.48
CA SER A 80 6.90 4.61 39.48
C SER A 80 7.70 3.57 38.68
N ARG A 81 7.10 3.03 37.62
CA ARG A 81 7.76 2.95 36.32
C ARG A 81 6.77 3.41 35.27
N ARG A 82 7.10 4.55 34.67
CA ARG A 82 6.39 5.26 33.60
C ARG A 82 5.94 4.29 32.49
N PHE A 83 4.75 3.72 32.63
CA PHE A 83 3.98 3.03 31.59
C PHE A 83 2.70 3.84 31.43
N GLY A 84 2.77 4.89 30.61
CA GLY A 84 1.68 5.86 30.47
C GLY A 84 2.01 7.06 29.57
N SER A 85 3.07 6.95 28.78
CA SER A 85 3.31 7.82 27.64
C SER A 85 3.74 6.91 26.51
N ASN A 86 2.79 6.57 25.63
CA ASN A 86 3.01 5.87 24.35
C ASN A 86 3.81 6.75 23.37
N ARG A 87 4.91 7.35 23.83
CA ARG A 87 5.95 7.79 22.92
C ARG A 87 6.70 6.53 22.55
N LEU A 88 6.65 6.13 21.28
CA LEU A 88 7.70 5.26 20.74
C LEU A 88 9.04 5.81 21.24
N PRO A 89 10.00 4.94 21.60
CA PRO A 89 11.34 5.39 21.97
C PRO A 89 11.83 6.42 20.94
N GLN A 90 12.52 7.48 21.36
CA GLN A 90 13.07 8.51 20.45
C GLN A 90 13.87 7.93 19.27
N ASP A 91 14.34 6.70 19.45
CA ASP A 91 15.10 5.89 18.50
C ASP A 91 14.25 5.32 17.34
N TYR A 92 12.92 5.27 17.48
CA TYR A 92 11.98 4.81 16.43
C TYR A 92 11.37 6.03 15.74
N THR A 93 12.16 6.69 14.90
CA THR A 93 11.76 7.85 14.08
C THR A 93 11.91 7.55 12.59
N GLY A 94 11.18 8.27 11.74
CA GLY A 94 11.25 8.11 10.28
C GLY A 94 10.90 6.69 9.83
N ASP A 95 11.74 6.12 8.97
CA ASP A 95 11.50 4.83 8.31
C ASP A 95 11.39 3.65 9.29
N ILE A 96 12.10 3.69 10.42
CA ILE A 96 12.04 2.65 11.45
C ILE A 96 10.65 2.63 12.10
N ARG A 97 10.03 3.80 12.26
CA ARG A 97 8.66 3.91 12.80
C ARG A 97 7.65 3.32 11.83
N THR A 98 7.75 3.65 10.56
CA THR A 98 6.87 3.12 9.50
C THR A 98 7.00 1.60 9.42
N LEU A 99 8.22 1.09 9.40
CA LEU A 99 8.49 -0.36 9.39
C LEU A 99 7.90 -1.05 10.62
N TRP A 100 8.02 -0.46 11.80
CA TRP A 100 7.44 -1.01 13.01
C TRP A 100 5.91 -1.06 12.95
N GLN A 101 5.25 -0.03 12.40
CA GLN A 101 3.79 0.00 12.25
C GLN A 101 3.31 -1.08 11.29
N ASP A 102 4.00 -1.25 10.15
CA ASP A 102 3.68 -2.29 9.18
C ASP A 102 3.87 -3.68 9.76
N PHE A 103 4.99 -3.89 10.47
CA PHE A 103 5.25 -5.12 11.19
C PHE A 103 4.17 -5.41 12.24
N ASP A 104 3.78 -4.43 13.08
CA ASP A 104 2.76 -4.58 14.12
C ASP A 104 1.38 -4.94 13.51
N ARG A 105 1.02 -4.31 12.38
CA ARG A 105 -0.23 -4.62 11.65
C ARG A 105 -0.22 -6.07 11.18
N LEU A 106 0.79 -6.48 10.41
CA LEU A 106 0.92 -7.83 9.85
C LEU A 106 1.01 -8.88 10.95
N PHE A 107 1.77 -8.61 12.01
CA PHE A 107 1.89 -9.50 13.18
C PHE A 107 0.52 -9.79 13.82
N LYS A 108 -0.29 -8.74 14.05
CA LYS A 108 -1.63 -8.87 14.63
C LYS A 108 -2.59 -9.58 13.70
N GLU A 109 -2.50 -9.30 12.41
CA GLU A 109 -3.29 -9.94 11.38
C GLU A 109 -3.00 -11.45 11.32
N LYS A 110 -1.73 -11.86 11.24
CA LYS A 110 -1.34 -13.27 11.31
C LYS A 110 -1.78 -13.93 12.61
N CYS A 111 -1.63 -13.26 13.76
CA CYS A 111 -2.12 -13.78 15.05
C CYS A 111 -3.63 -14.08 14.98
N ARG A 112 -4.40 -13.19 14.35
CA ARG A 112 -5.85 -13.33 14.20
C ARG A 112 -6.21 -14.45 13.22
N LEU A 113 -5.59 -14.48 12.04
CA LEU A 113 -5.88 -15.46 10.98
C LEU A 113 -5.52 -16.88 11.43
N GLU A 114 -4.36 -17.05 12.05
CA GLU A 114 -3.87 -18.36 12.48
C GLU A 114 -4.34 -18.77 13.87
N LYS A 115 -5.06 -17.89 14.57
CA LYS A 115 -5.54 -18.11 15.96
C LYS A 115 -4.41 -18.51 16.91
N ARG A 116 -3.23 -17.90 16.75
CA ARG A 116 -2.05 -18.16 17.57
C ARG A 116 -1.85 -17.08 18.62
N THR A 117 -1.15 -17.43 19.70
CA THR A 117 -0.72 -16.45 20.71
C THR A 117 0.47 -15.65 20.19
N GLU A 118 0.65 -14.42 20.68
CA GLU A 118 1.81 -13.58 20.31
C GLU A 118 3.14 -14.33 20.52
N SER A 119 3.26 -15.05 21.64
CA SER A 119 4.47 -15.80 21.99
C SER A 119 4.82 -16.86 20.94
N SER A 120 3.81 -17.59 20.44
CA SER A 120 4.00 -18.57 19.37
C SER A 120 4.28 -17.92 18.02
N MET A 121 3.74 -16.72 17.79
CA MET A 121 3.94 -15.99 16.54
C MET A 121 5.38 -15.48 16.40
N TYR A 122 6.03 -15.04 17.48
CA TYR A 122 7.45 -14.65 17.40
C TYR A 122 8.36 -15.78 16.92
N SER A 123 8.11 -17.00 17.41
CA SER A 123 8.86 -18.17 16.95
C SER A 123 8.56 -18.44 15.48
N LYS A 124 7.30 -18.37 15.04
CA LYS A 124 6.93 -18.58 13.64
C LYS A 124 7.63 -17.60 12.70
N ILE A 125 7.55 -16.29 13.00
CA ILE A 125 8.18 -15.26 12.18
C ILE A 125 9.71 -15.43 12.16
N SER A 126 10.30 -15.89 13.26
CA SER A 126 11.73 -16.24 13.30
C SER A 126 12.08 -17.36 12.31
N GLU A 127 11.19 -18.35 12.15
CA GLU A 127 11.36 -19.41 11.15
C GLU A 127 11.15 -18.91 9.72
N GLU A 128 10.16 -18.05 9.49
CA GLU A 128 9.89 -17.46 8.16
C GLU A 128 11.07 -16.57 7.71
N ILE A 129 11.61 -15.73 8.59
CA ILE A 129 12.83 -14.95 8.31
C ILE A 129 14.02 -15.88 7.99
N ARG A 130 14.07 -17.05 8.64
CA ARG A 130 15.09 -18.08 8.36
C ARG A 130 14.91 -18.73 7.00
N GLU A 131 13.68 -18.91 6.55
CA GLU A 131 13.36 -19.41 5.20
C GLU A 131 13.74 -18.39 4.11
N LEU A 132 13.64 -17.09 4.41
CA LEU A 132 14.11 -15.99 3.56
C LEU A 132 15.65 -15.86 3.52
N GLY A 133 16.38 -16.75 4.19
CA GLY A 133 17.85 -16.81 4.16
C GLY A 133 18.56 -15.91 5.18
N GLN A 134 17.82 -15.19 6.04
CA GLN A 134 18.40 -14.40 7.13
C GLN A 134 18.26 -15.11 8.48
N ARG A 135 18.87 -14.60 9.55
CA ARG A 135 18.76 -15.22 10.88
C ARG A 135 18.39 -14.17 11.91
N LEU A 136 17.11 -14.11 12.27
CA LEU A 136 16.62 -13.25 13.34
C LEU A 136 15.95 -14.08 14.43
N GLY A 137 16.47 -14.02 15.65
CA GLY A 137 15.91 -14.75 16.78
C GLY A 137 14.55 -14.21 17.24
N ASP A 138 13.69 -15.11 17.72
CA ASP A 138 12.38 -14.80 18.31
C ASP A 138 12.44 -13.72 19.41
N ALA A 139 13.46 -13.76 20.26
CA ALA A 139 13.69 -12.77 21.30
C ALA A 139 13.98 -11.38 20.72
N THR A 140 14.64 -11.29 19.57
CA THR A 140 14.94 -10.03 18.89
C THR A 140 13.69 -9.47 18.23
N ILE A 141 12.89 -10.31 17.58
CA ILE A 141 11.59 -9.94 17.01
C ILE A 141 10.66 -9.43 18.12
N ARG A 142 10.57 -10.13 19.24
CA ARG A 142 9.79 -9.71 20.40
C ARG A 142 10.24 -8.35 20.94
N LYS A 143 11.55 -8.14 21.04
CA LYS A 143 12.09 -6.85 21.51
C LYS A 143 11.81 -5.72 20.51
N PHE A 144 11.89 -5.99 19.21
CA PHE A 144 11.53 -5.02 18.18
C PHE A 144 10.03 -4.68 18.23
N HIS A 145 9.15 -5.70 18.23
CA HIS A 145 7.71 -5.52 18.29
C HIS A 145 7.27 -4.73 19.53
N LYS A 146 7.87 -5.02 20.68
CA LYS A 146 7.57 -4.33 21.94
C LYS A 146 8.35 -3.03 22.14
N CYS A 147 9.10 -2.56 21.14
CA CYS A 147 9.96 -1.37 21.22
C CYS A 147 10.92 -1.39 22.43
N LEU A 148 11.40 -2.57 22.82
CA LEU A 148 12.30 -2.77 23.96
C LEU A 148 13.77 -2.60 23.58
N THR A 149 14.10 -2.67 22.30
CA THR A 149 15.47 -2.40 21.81
C THR A 149 15.65 -0.90 21.63
N ARG A 150 16.68 -0.32 22.25
CA ARG A 150 17.15 1.02 21.89
C ARG A 150 18.03 0.91 20.66
N ASN A 151 17.66 1.61 19.58
CA ASN A 151 18.30 1.53 18.26
C ASN A 151 18.47 0.08 17.74
N PRO A 152 17.46 -0.48 17.06
CA PRO A 152 17.61 -1.74 16.33
C PRO A 152 18.81 -1.68 15.39
N THR A 153 19.60 -2.74 15.33
CA THR A 153 20.73 -2.85 14.39
C THR A 153 20.22 -2.86 12.95
N GLU A 154 21.00 -2.34 12.01
CA GLU A 154 20.62 -2.31 10.58
C GLU A 154 20.24 -3.72 10.06
N GLU A 155 20.99 -4.75 10.45
CA GLU A 155 20.67 -6.15 10.13
C GLU A 155 19.27 -6.58 10.61
N THR A 156 18.85 -6.14 11.79
CA THR A 156 17.50 -6.41 12.31
C THR A 156 16.44 -5.66 11.53
N ILE A 157 16.73 -4.42 11.14
CA ILE A 157 15.83 -3.59 10.34
C ILE A 157 15.65 -4.22 8.95
N GLU A 158 16.73 -4.68 8.33
CA GLU A 158 16.72 -5.34 7.03
C GLU A 158 15.99 -6.68 7.06
N CYS A 159 16.26 -7.54 8.05
CA CYS A 159 15.52 -8.80 8.27
C CYS A 159 14.01 -8.56 8.33
N ILE A 160 13.59 -7.56 9.12
CA ILE A 160 12.17 -7.28 9.36
C ILE A 160 11.54 -6.64 8.14
N ARG A 161 12.26 -5.77 7.43
CA ARG A 161 11.80 -5.18 6.17
C ARG A 161 11.57 -6.24 5.12
N LEU A 162 12.53 -7.15 4.93
CA LEU A 162 12.42 -8.27 3.98
C LEU A 162 11.18 -9.13 4.27
N TRP A 163 10.91 -9.41 5.54
CA TRP A 163 9.72 -10.17 5.93
C TRP A 163 8.42 -9.39 5.68
N VAL A 164 8.37 -8.10 6.05
CA VAL A 164 7.20 -7.24 5.80
C VAL A 164 6.90 -7.15 4.31
N ASP A 165 7.93 -7.01 3.46
CA ASP A 165 7.78 -6.93 2.02
C ASP A 165 7.26 -8.27 1.44
N ASN A 166 7.81 -9.40 1.88
CA ASN A 166 7.35 -10.73 1.47
C ASN A 166 5.88 -11.00 1.87
N GLU A 167 5.46 -10.60 3.06
CA GLU A 167 4.07 -10.75 3.50
C GLU A 167 3.11 -9.86 2.71
N ARG A 168 3.54 -8.66 2.30
CA ARG A 168 2.74 -7.78 1.43
C ARG A 168 2.55 -8.37 0.04
N GLU A 169 3.56 -9.05 -0.50
CA GLU A 169 3.46 -9.73 -1.80
C GLU A 169 2.48 -10.92 -1.74
N LEU A 170 2.50 -11.70 -0.65
CA LEU A 170 1.57 -12.82 -0.44
C LEU A 170 0.10 -12.38 -0.35
N ASP A 171 -0.19 -11.20 0.21
CA ASP A 171 -1.54 -10.63 0.23
C ASP A 171 -2.05 -10.23 -1.18
N THR A 172 -1.14 -10.03 -2.14
CA THR A 172 -1.47 -9.56 -3.49
C THR A 172 -1.75 -10.71 -4.47
N GLU A 173 -1.17 -11.90 -4.25
CA GLU A 173 -1.36 -13.07 -5.12
C GLU A 173 -2.71 -13.79 -4.93
N VAL A 174 -3.43 -13.52 -3.84
CA VAL A 174 -4.68 -14.24 -3.50
C VAL A 174 -5.89 -13.75 -4.31
N GLU A 175 -5.79 -12.61 -5.00
CA GLU A 175 -6.91 -12.03 -5.78
C GLU A 175 -6.97 -12.48 -7.26
N GLU A 176 -5.97 -13.20 -7.81
CA GLU A 176 -5.98 -13.59 -9.23
C GLU A 176 -6.61 -14.96 -9.55
N GLU A 177 -6.85 -15.84 -8.56
CA GLU A 177 -7.47 -17.16 -8.78
C GLU A 177 -8.96 -17.22 -8.38
N ASN A 178 -9.81 -16.36 -8.94
CA ASN A 178 -11.25 -16.68 -8.95
C ASN A 178 -12.02 -16.14 -10.17
N SER A 179 -11.42 -16.27 -11.35
CA SER A 179 -12.10 -16.06 -12.62
C SER A 179 -11.85 -17.24 -13.54
N ASP A 180 -12.39 -18.42 -13.22
CA ASP A 180 -12.91 -19.34 -14.24
C ASP A 180 -13.62 -20.56 -13.64
N SER A 181 -14.95 -20.52 -13.66
CA SER A 181 -15.77 -21.68 -14.06
C SER A 181 -17.23 -21.27 -14.23
N ALA A 182 -17.51 -20.68 -15.40
CA ALA A 182 -18.84 -20.64 -15.98
C ALA A 182 -19.29 -22.07 -16.31
N GLY A 183 -20.13 -22.67 -15.45
CA GLY A 183 -20.88 -23.89 -15.77
C GLY A 183 -22.25 -23.52 -16.35
N PRO A 184 -22.61 -23.94 -17.58
CA PRO A 184 -23.95 -23.68 -18.12
C PRO A 184 -24.97 -24.62 -17.47
N ASN A 185 -25.95 -24.04 -16.79
CA ASN A 185 -27.05 -24.76 -16.17
C ASN A 185 -27.97 -25.34 -17.26
N ARG A 186 -28.16 -26.66 -17.23
CA ARG A 186 -29.02 -27.41 -18.15
C ARG A 186 -30.48 -27.05 -17.92
N THR A 187 -31.15 -26.61 -18.97
CA THR A 187 -32.61 -26.60 -19.11
C THR A 187 -33.15 -28.02 -18.92
N ARG A 188 -34.16 -28.19 -18.07
CA ARG A 188 -34.88 -29.45 -17.90
C ARG A 188 -36.35 -29.20 -18.29
N GLU A 189 -36.79 -29.94 -19.30
CA GLU A 189 -38.18 -30.11 -19.74
C GLU A 189 -39.06 -30.72 -18.64
#